data_AF-A0AA39UMU3-F1
#
_entry.id   AF-A0AA39UMU3-F1
#
_cell.length_a   1.000
_cell.length_b   1.000
_cell.length_c   1.000
_cell.angle_alpha   90.00
_cell.angle_beta   90.00
_cell.angle_gamma   90.00
#
_symmetry.space_group_name_H-M   'P 1'
#
loop_
_entity.id
_entity.type
_entity.pdbx_description
1 polymer ?
#
loop_
_entity_poly.entity_id
_entity_poly.type
_entity_poly.pdbx_seq_one_letter_code
_entity_poly.pdbx_strand_id
1 'polypeptide(L)'
;MIGAFINAPALRFLSASTSPKETGSAMSSSAAVRIAVVGDVHDDWDLQEDTKALQLLQPDLVLFTGDFGNENVELVRSVAHLEFPKAVILGNHDSWKTQQFSAKRKDGVQLQLECLGEEHVPYRRLDFPTIKLSIVGGRPFSCGGEQIFRKKLLSARYGVQDMDGSAKRIYKAAMGTPKDHLVVLLAHNGPTGLGSELNDICGKDWLFGGGDHGDPDLAQAISLLKETSKFLSPLVVFGHMHKELAHGNGLRKMIVVDADNTIYLNGAIVPRVKSLIDEQGTPNKIVGTLRVFTTVEILDGRVDKIAETWVTVKGDTTALQKEHIMHKRRAPGSVTGQLEVGEDTLEEEMPEKERGGPAEELEEVTVREENPSQDSKDRIHLSSRAQGCATKSTPGL
;
A
#
# COMPACT_ATOMS: atom_id res chain seq x y z
N MET A 1 -34.31 5.30 -57.98
CA MET A 1 -34.61 4.16 -57.10
C MET A 1 -34.00 4.47 -55.74
N ILE A 2 -34.77 5.05 -54.81
CA ILE A 2 -35.60 4.41 -53.77
C ILE A 2 -34.81 4.16 -52.48
N GLY A 3 -35.33 4.70 -51.38
CA GLY A 3 -35.08 4.30 -49.99
C GLY A 3 -34.40 5.41 -49.18
N ALA A 4 -34.87 5.87 -48.01
CA ALA A 4 -36.02 5.53 -47.17
C ALA A 4 -36.13 6.70 -46.13
N PHE A 5 -37.32 7.27 -45.87
CA PHE A 5 -38.11 7.10 -44.61
C PHE A 5 -37.30 7.45 -43.32
N ILE A 6 -37.67 8.34 -42.38
CA ILE A 6 -38.91 8.67 -41.64
C ILE A 6 -38.43 9.75 -40.60
N ASN A 7 -39.08 10.87 -40.24
CA ASN A 7 -40.22 11.01 -39.31
C ASN A 7 -40.53 12.51 -39.08
N ALA A 8 -41.80 12.85 -38.88
CA ALA A 8 -42.33 14.14 -38.38
C ALA A 8 -42.56 14.08 -36.84
N PRO A 9 -43.24 15.03 -36.16
CA PRO A 9 -43.25 16.50 -36.24
C PRO A 9 -42.88 17.17 -34.88
N ALA A 10 -42.77 18.50 -34.89
CA ALA A 10 -42.60 19.34 -33.71
C ALA A 10 -43.88 19.47 -32.86
N LEU A 11 -43.74 19.46 -31.53
CA LEU A 11 -44.76 19.96 -30.60
C LEU A 11 -44.09 20.68 -29.42
N ARG A 12 -44.44 21.96 -29.29
CA ARG A 12 -44.13 22.85 -28.17
C ARG A 12 -44.93 22.42 -26.94
N PHE A 13 -44.33 22.48 -25.76
CA PHE A 13 -45.08 22.62 -24.51
C PHE A 13 -44.50 23.75 -23.65
N LEU A 14 -45.44 24.45 -23.03
CA LEU A 14 -45.35 25.72 -22.33
C LEU A 14 -44.77 25.56 -20.93
N SER A 15 -44.10 26.62 -20.48
CA SER A 15 -43.72 26.90 -19.11
C SER A 15 -44.95 26.98 -18.19
N ALA A 16 -44.87 26.34 -17.03
CA ALA A 16 -45.62 26.73 -15.84
C ALA A 16 -44.77 26.44 -14.58
N SER A 17 -44.52 27.51 -13.83
CA SER A 17 -43.82 27.57 -12.56
C SER A 17 -44.68 27.09 -11.40
N THR A 18 -44.14 26.23 -10.53
CA THR A 18 -44.53 26.17 -9.12
C THR A 18 -43.34 25.76 -8.26
N SER A 19 -42.86 26.69 -7.44
CA SER A 19 -41.81 26.50 -6.44
C SER A 19 -42.28 25.63 -5.27
N PRO A 20 -41.51 24.64 -4.81
CA PRO A 20 -41.60 24.14 -3.45
C PRO A 20 -40.67 24.96 -2.56
N LYS A 21 -41.23 25.44 -1.44
CA LYS A 21 -40.53 26.14 -0.36
C LYS A 21 -39.30 25.37 0.10
N GLU A 22 -38.16 26.06 0.15
CA GLU A 22 -36.99 25.63 0.92
C GLU A 22 -37.37 25.52 2.40
N THR A 23 -37.55 24.28 2.87
CA THR A 23 -37.47 23.96 4.28
C THR A 23 -36.03 23.58 4.58
N GLY A 24 -35.45 24.25 5.56
CA GLY A 24 -34.02 24.31 5.86
C GLY A 24 -33.26 23.02 5.64
N SER A 25 -32.15 23.14 4.92
CA SER A 25 -31.09 22.13 4.90
C SER A 25 -30.73 21.81 6.35
N ALA A 26 -31.18 20.65 6.81
CA ALA A 26 -30.58 19.98 7.94
C ALA A 26 -29.06 19.95 7.67
N MET A 27 -28.27 20.35 8.66
CA MET A 27 -26.83 20.25 8.61
C MET A 27 -26.49 18.80 8.24
N SER A 28 -25.89 18.60 7.06
CA SER A 28 -25.29 17.33 6.70
C SER A 28 -24.19 17.10 7.73
N SER A 29 -24.46 16.23 8.71
CA SER A 29 -23.41 15.65 9.52
C SER A 29 -22.39 15.08 8.55
N SER A 30 -21.16 15.60 8.53
CA SER A 30 -20.09 14.99 7.76
C SER A 30 -19.98 13.54 8.22
N ALA A 31 -20.39 12.59 7.39
CA ALA A 31 -20.21 11.18 7.71
C ALA A 31 -18.71 10.91 7.88
N ALA A 32 -18.35 10.20 8.94
CA ALA A 32 -16.99 9.70 9.08
C ALA A 32 -16.75 8.68 7.97
N VAL A 33 -15.61 8.77 7.30
CA VAL A 33 -15.20 7.84 6.24
C VAL A 33 -14.10 6.95 6.78
N ARG A 34 -14.20 5.63 6.56
CA ARG A 34 -13.21 4.65 6.98
C ARG A 34 -12.56 3.98 5.78
N ILE A 35 -11.24 4.02 5.75
CA ILE A 35 -10.42 3.30 4.77
C ILE A 35 -9.73 2.13 5.48
N ALA A 36 -9.72 0.96 4.85
CA ALA A 36 -8.83 -0.14 5.22
C ALA A 36 -7.69 -0.26 4.21
N VAL A 37 -6.45 -0.21 4.68
CA VAL A 37 -5.24 -0.41 3.86
C VAL A 37 -4.75 -1.84 4.06
N VAL A 38 -4.58 -2.55 2.96
CA VAL A 38 -3.95 -3.86 2.86
C VAL A 38 -2.62 -3.68 2.16
N GLY A 39 -1.54 -3.69 2.94
CA GLY A 39 -0.18 -3.60 2.41
C GLY A 39 0.44 -4.96 2.14
N ASP A 40 1.32 -4.99 1.13
CA ASP A 40 2.34 -6.01 0.82
C ASP A 40 1.87 -7.43 1.13
N VAL A 41 1.05 -7.95 0.23
CA VAL A 41 0.22 -9.14 0.49
C VAL A 41 1.05 -10.43 0.51
N HIS A 42 2.06 -10.58 -0.34
CA HIS A 42 3.00 -11.72 -0.36
C HIS A 42 2.34 -13.11 -0.19
N ASP A 43 1.33 -13.40 -1.00
CA ASP A 43 0.54 -14.64 -0.96
C ASP A 43 -0.34 -14.84 0.29
N ASP A 44 -0.30 -13.94 1.28
CA ASP A 44 -1.14 -13.94 2.49
C ASP A 44 -2.51 -13.27 2.25
N TRP A 45 -3.27 -13.80 1.30
CA TRP A 45 -4.64 -13.37 0.99
C TRP A 45 -5.60 -14.57 0.92
N ASP A 46 -6.75 -14.43 1.56
CA ASP A 46 -7.87 -15.34 1.40
C ASP A 46 -9.17 -14.53 1.30
N LEU A 47 -9.85 -14.63 0.16
CA LEU A 47 -11.04 -13.81 -0.09
C LEU A 47 -12.12 -14.00 0.98
N GLN A 48 -12.34 -15.21 1.47
CA GLN A 48 -13.41 -15.47 2.42
C GLN A 48 -13.07 -14.90 3.80
N GLU A 49 -11.87 -15.19 4.30
CA GLU A 49 -11.46 -14.73 5.62
C GLU A 49 -11.14 -13.22 5.67
N ASP A 50 -10.51 -12.65 4.64
CA ASP A 50 -10.32 -11.20 4.55
C ASP A 50 -11.67 -10.47 4.40
N THR A 51 -12.63 -11.03 3.66
CA THR A 51 -14.00 -10.47 3.60
C THR A 51 -14.65 -10.44 4.98
N LYS A 52 -14.56 -11.53 5.75
CA LYS A 52 -15.10 -11.58 7.12
C LYS A 52 -14.46 -10.52 8.02
N ALA A 53 -13.14 -10.35 7.93
CA ALA A 53 -12.43 -9.32 8.71
C ALA A 53 -12.84 -7.91 8.28
N LEU A 54 -12.94 -7.64 6.97
CA LEU A 54 -13.38 -6.35 6.43
C LEU A 54 -14.84 -6.04 6.79
N GLN A 55 -15.73 -7.04 6.81
CA GLN A 55 -17.11 -6.88 7.27
C GLN A 55 -17.19 -6.42 8.73
N LEU A 56 -16.28 -6.88 9.60
CA LEU A 56 -16.18 -6.39 10.98
C LEU A 56 -15.69 -4.94 11.01
N LEU A 57 -14.68 -4.60 10.19
CA LEU A 57 -14.09 -3.26 10.16
C LEU A 57 -14.99 -2.22 9.49
N GLN A 58 -15.92 -2.64 8.65
CA GLN A 58 -16.86 -1.79 7.90
C GLN A 58 -16.18 -0.59 7.20
N PRO A 59 -15.17 -0.82 6.34
CA PRO A 59 -14.58 0.26 5.56
C PRO A 59 -15.52 0.69 4.42
N ASP A 60 -15.51 1.99 4.12
CA ASP A 60 -16.11 2.54 2.90
C ASP A 60 -15.26 2.28 1.66
N LEU A 61 -13.94 2.07 1.85
CA LEU A 61 -12.97 1.87 0.79
C LEU A 61 -11.79 1.00 1.26
N VAL A 62 -11.32 0.10 0.39
CA VAL A 62 -10.12 -0.71 0.61
C VAL A 62 -9.00 -0.28 -0.33
N LEU A 63 -7.80 -0.04 0.20
CA LEU A 63 -6.62 0.30 -0.61
C LEU A 63 -5.62 -0.86 -0.56
N PHE A 64 -5.14 -1.30 -1.72
CA PHE A 64 -4.07 -2.28 -1.84
C PHE A 64 -2.80 -1.63 -2.36
N THR A 65 -1.69 -1.77 -1.64
CA THR A 65 -0.40 -1.15 -2.01
C THR A 65 0.46 -2.06 -2.90
N GLY A 66 0.02 -3.28 -3.19
CA GLY A 66 0.68 -4.19 -4.14
C GLY A 66 1.44 -5.33 -3.47
N ASP A 67 2.42 -5.86 -4.21
CA ASP A 67 3.24 -7.02 -3.85
C ASP A 67 2.38 -8.22 -3.48
N PHE A 68 1.56 -8.66 -4.43
CA PHE A 68 0.59 -9.72 -4.24
C PHE A 68 1.19 -11.11 -4.10
N GLY A 69 2.24 -11.45 -4.88
CA GLY A 69 2.80 -12.80 -4.86
C GLY A 69 3.67 -13.17 -6.05
N ASN A 70 4.64 -12.33 -6.44
CA ASN A 70 5.54 -12.64 -7.56
C ASN A 70 4.81 -12.92 -8.90
N GLU A 71 3.90 -12.02 -9.30
CA GLU A 71 2.96 -12.18 -10.42
C GLU A 71 1.93 -13.30 -10.23
N ASN A 72 1.38 -13.44 -9.02
CA ASN A 72 0.30 -14.38 -8.75
C ASN A 72 -1.05 -13.88 -9.31
N VAL A 73 -1.31 -14.20 -10.58
CA VAL A 73 -2.54 -13.81 -11.29
C VAL A 73 -3.81 -14.32 -10.59
N GLU A 74 -3.78 -15.52 -10.01
CA GLU A 74 -4.94 -16.10 -9.34
C GLU A 74 -5.28 -15.33 -8.06
N LEU A 75 -4.27 -14.93 -7.30
CA LEU A 75 -4.45 -14.10 -6.12
C LEU A 75 -4.97 -12.70 -6.48
N VAL A 76 -4.40 -12.06 -7.51
CA VAL A 76 -4.90 -10.77 -7.99
C VAL A 76 -6.35 -10.88 -8.48
N ARG A 77 -6.70 -11.99 -9.14
CA ARG A 77 -8.09 -12.28 -9.50
C ARG A 77 -8.97 -12.44 -8.27
N SER A 78 -8.48 -13.09 -7.22
CA SER A 78 -9.18 -13.21 -5.93
C SER A 78 -9.44 -11.83 -5.30
N VAL A 79 -8.46 -10.92 -5.33
CA VAL A 79 -8.60 -9.52 -4.87
C VAL A 79 -9.63 -8.76 -5.70
N ALA A 80 -9.64 -8.95 -7.02
CA ALA A 80 -10.63 -8.33 -7.91
C ALA A 80 -12.07 -8.80 -7.63
N HIS A 81 -12.26 -10.01 -7.06
CA HIS A 81 -13.59 -10.51 -6.66
C HIS A 81 -14.08 -9.98 -5.30
N LEU A 82 -13.25 -9.24 -4.55
CA LEU A 82 -13.71 -8.59 -3.33
C LEU A 82 -14.84 -7.60 -3.67
N GLU A 83 -15.94 -7.61 -2.95
CA GLU A 83 -17.11 -6.77 -3.31
C GLU A 83 -17.04 -5.34 -2.77
N PHE A 84 -16.13 -5.06 -1.83
CA PHE A 84 -15.94 -3.72 -1.26
C PHE A 84 -15.42 -2.74 -2.34
N PRO A 85 -15.81 -1.45 -2.31
CA PRO A 85 -15.11 -0.44 -3.11
C PRO A 85 -13.60 -0.53 -2.86
N LYS A 86 -12.79 -0.54 -3.92
CA LYS A 86 -11.34 -0.68 -3.78
C LYS A 86 -10.56 0.13 -4.81
N ALA A 87 -9.30 0.41 -4.46
CA ALA A 87 -8.29 0.88 -5.38
C ALA A 87 -6.99 0.09 -5.16
N VAL A 88 -6.33 -0.26 -6.25
CA VAL A 88 -5.18 -1.16 -6.25
C VAL A 88 -4.02 -0.50 -6.99
N ILE A 89 -2.81 -0.67 -6.48
CA ILE A 89 -1.59 -0.48 -7.26
C ILE A 89 -0.75 -1.76 -7.19
N LEU A 90 -0.04 -2.06 -8.28
CA LEU A 90 0.86 -3.22 -8.39
C LEU A 90 2.26 -2.82 -7.95
N GLY A 91 2.90 -3.66 -7.13
CA GLY A 91 4.25 -3.49 -6.59
C GLY A 91 5.34 -4.13 -7.44
N ASN A 92 6.59 -4.10 -6.99
CA ASN A 92 7.71 -4.67 -7.77
C ASN A 92 7.57 -6.18 -7.95
N HIS A 93 7.07 -6.91 -6.94
CA HIS A 93 6.84 -8.35 -7.04
C HIS A 93 5.73 -8.69 -8.05
N ASP A 94 4.84 -7.75 -8.37
CA ASP A 94 3.77 -7.95 -9.35
C ASP A 94 4.24 -7.82 -10.81
N SER A 95 5.54 -7.61 -11.02
CA SER A 95 6.22 -7.65 -12.32
C SER A 95 7.52 -8.48 -12.30
N TRP A 96 7.65 -9.38 -11.31
CA TRP A 96 8.87 -10.14 -11.02
C TRP A 96 9.42 -10.93 -12.22
N LYS A 97 8.54 -11.67 -12.92
CA LYS A 97 8.87 -12.63 -13.99
C LYS A 97 8.84 -11.99 -15.38
N THR A 98 8.11 -10.88 -15.56
CA THR A 98 7.83 -10.26 -16.85
C THR A 98 9.01 -9.40 -17.31
N GLN A 99 9.96 -10.03 -18.00
CA GLN A 99 11.10 -9.35 -18.63
C GLN A 99 10.89 -9.05 -20.11
N GLN A 100 10.13 -9.91 -20.80
CA GLN A 100 9.79 -9.77 -22.22
C GLN A 100 8.26 -9.86 -22.37
N PHE A 101 7.71 -9.01 -23.23
CA PHE A 101 6.28 -8.93 -23.49
C PHE A 101 6.04 -8.61 -24.97
N SER A 102 4.89 -9.03 -25.49
CA SER A 102 4.53 -8.81 -26.90
C SER A 102 3.03 -8.61 -27.05
N ALA A 103 2.59 -8.07 -28.19
CA ALA A 103 1.16 -7.96 -28.48
C ALA A 103 0.46 -9.30 -28.75
N LYS A 104 1.21 -10.39 -28.98
CA LYS A 104 0.66 -11.70 -29.40
C LYS A 104 0.27 -12.61 -28.24
N ARG A 105 0.93 -12.47 -27.09
CA ARG A 105 0.72 -13.32 -25.90
C ARG A 105 0.65 -12.45 -24.67
N LYS A 106 -0.39 -12.65 -23.87
CA LYS A 106 -0.56 -11.99 -22.57
C LYS A 106 0.46 -12.53 -21.58
N ASP A 107 1.25 -11.63 -21.01
CA ASP A 107 2.13 -11.88 -19.87
C ASP A 107 1.37 -11.78 -18.53
N GLY A 108 2.03 -12.14 -17.43
CA GLY A 108 1.42 -12.14 -16.09
C GLY A 108 0.95 -10.75 -15.67
N VAL A 109 1.71 -9.70 -15.98
CA VAL A 109 1.30 -8.31 -15.76
C VAL A 109 0.03 -7.99 -16.53
N GLN A 110 -0.03 -8.30 -17.82
CA GLN A 110 -1.22 -8.04 -18.65
C GLN A 110 -2.48 -8.75 -18.09
N LEU A 111 -2.34 -9.99 -17.60
CA LEU A 111 -3.47 -10.72 -17.00
C LEU A 111 -3.91 -10.11 -15.68
N GLN A 112 -2.99 -9.66 -14.83
CA GLN A 112 -3.32 -8.94 -13.58
C GLN A 112 -4.07 -7.63 -13.88
N LEU A 113 -3.59 -6.86 -14.87
CA LEU A 113 -4.25 -5.62 -15.30
C LEU A 113 -5.68 -5.88 -15.81
N GLU A 114 -5.90 -6.96 -16.55
CA GLU A 114 -7.23 -7.35 -17.03
C GLU A 114 -8.17 -7.79 -15.89
N CYS A 115 -7.63 -8.44 -14.86
CA CYS A 115 -8.44 -8.82 -13.68
C CYS A 115 -8.88 -7.59 -12.90
N LEU A 116 -7.97 -6.63 -12.68
CA LEU A 116 -8.25 -5.43 -11.88
C LEU A 116 -9.04 -4.36 -12.64
N GLY A 117 -8.87 -4.28 -13.96
CA GLY A 117 -9.56 -3.31 -14.82
C GLY A 117 -9.45 -1.88 -14.28
N GLU A 118 -10.60 -1.25 -14.07
CA GLU A 118 -10.69 0.13 -13.58
C GLU A 118 -10.36 0.28 -12.09
N GLU A 119 -10.04 -0.77 -11.34
CA GLU A 119 -9.61 -0.66 -9.93
C GLU A 119 -8.09 -0.44 -9.78
N HIS A 120 -7.28 -0.75 -10.80
CA HIS A 120 -5.81 -0.57 -10.76
C HIS A 120 -5.35 0.83 -11.19
N VAL A 121 -4.98 1.71 -10.25
CA VAL A 121 -5.01 3.18 -10.44
C VAL A 121 -3.72 3.90 -10.90
N PRO A 122 -2.60 3.30 -11.31
CA PRO A 122 -1.37 4.06 -11.55
C PRO A 122 -1.55 5.10 -12.65
N TYR A 123 -1.04 6.30 -12.39
CA TYR A 123 -1.12 7.45 -13.30
C TYR A 123 -2.54 7.86 -13.72
N ARG A 124 -3.54 7.38 -13.00
CA ARG A 124 -4.95 7.76 -13.17
C ARG A 124 -5.55 7.98 -11.78
N ARG A 125 -6.87 8.17 -11.74
CA ARG A 125 -7.59 8.36 -10.50
C ARG A 125 -8.92 7.62 -10.49
N LEU A 126 -9.41 7.36 -9.29
CA LEU A 126 -10.78 6.95 -9.01
C LEU A 126 -11.42 7.96 -8.07
N ASP A 127 -12.58 8.47 -8.47
CA ASP A 127 -13.35 9.43 -7.70
C ASP A 127 -14.50 8.70 -6.99
N PHE A 128 -14.67 8.96 -5.70
CA PHE A 128 -15.75 8.42 -4.87
C PHE A 128 -16.60 9.58 -4.32
N PRO A 129 -17.57 10.11 -5.11
CA PRO A 129 -18.29 11.34 -4.77
C PRO A 129 -19.09 11.26 -3.46
N THR A 130 -19.66 10.09 -3.16
CA THR A 130 -20.48 9.87 -1.95
C THR A 130 -19.71 10.12 -0.66
N ILE A 131 -18.42 9.75 -0.64
CA ILE A 131 -17.52 9.91 0.51
C ILE A 131 -16.50 11.04 0.30
N LYS A 132 -16.62 11.81 -0.79
CA LYS A 132 -15.74 12.91 -1.18
C LYS A 132 -14.25 12.56 -1.14
N LEU A 133 -13.90 11.39 -1.66
CA LEU A 133 -12.50 10.96 -1.78
C LEU A 133 -12.10 10.79 -3.25
N SER A 134 -10.85 11.10 -3.56
CA SER A 134 -10.23 10.74 -4.83
C SER A 134 -8.92 10.00 -4.58
N ILE A 135 -8.79 8.81 -5.15
CA ILE A 135 -7.57 8.01 -5.09
C ILE A 135 -6.78 8.23 -6.37
N VAL A 136 -5.53 8.66 -6.26
CA VAL A 136 -4.64 8.90 -7.39
C VAL A 136 -3.46 7.93 -7.29
N GLY A 137 -3.24 7.13 -8.33
CA GLY A 137 -2.16 6.16 -8.31
C GLY A 137 -0.81 6.75 -8.70
N GLY A 138 0.22 6.39 -7.93
CA GLY A 138 1.63 6.64 -8.22
C GLY A 138 2.19 5.76 -9.35
N ARG A 139 3.51 5.61 -9.35
CA ARG A 139 4.22 4.72 -10.26
C ARG A 139 4.00 3.25 -9.86
N PRO A 140 3.51 2.39 -10.78
CA PRO A 140 3.39 0.97 -10.51
C PRO A 140 4.75 0.29 -10.64
N PHE A 141 4.88 -0.88 -10.04
CA PHE A 141 6.08 -1.70 -10.08
C PHE A 141 7.32 -1.08 -9.41
N SER A 142 7.17 0.04 -8.70
CA SER A 142 8.32 0.69 -8.07
C SER A 142 9.08 -0.30 -7.18
N CYS A 143 10.41 -0.29 -7.24
CA CYS A 143 11.26 -0.98 -6.28
C CYS A 143 12.09 0.03 -5.46
N GLY A 144 11.60 1.27 -5.38
CA GLY A 144 12.28 2.37 -4.71
C GLY A 144 13.54 2.90 -5.39
N GLY A 145 14.04 3.98 -4.79
CA GLY A 145 15.27 4.68 -5.17
C GLY A 145 15.18 5.47 -6.48
N GLU A 146 16.34 6.02 -6.86
CA GLU A 146 16.46 7.00 -7.95
C GLU A 146 16.24 6.44 -9.36
N GLN A 147 16.30 5.11 -9.51
CA GLN A 147 16.27 4.46 -10.81
C GLN A 147 14.85 4.03 -11.20
N ILE A 148 14.58 4.06 -12.51
CA ILE A 148 13.29 3.60 -13.05
C ILE A 148 13.29 2.10 -13.29
N PHE A 149 12.71 1.36 -12.34
CA PHE A 149 12.53 -0.09 -12.48
C PHE A 149 11.58 -0.41 -13.63
N ARG A 150 11.90 -1.49 -14.38
CA ARG A 150 11.08 -1.98 -15.51
C ARG A 150 10.75 -0.90 -16.55
N LYS A 151 11.68 0.00 -16.85
CA LYS A 151 11.53 1.10 -17.84
C LYS A 151 10.82 0.69 -19.14
N LYS A 152 11.22 -0.44 -19.75
CA LYS A 152 10.59 -0.95 -20.99
C LYS A 152 9.11 -1.26 -20.80
N LEU A 153 8.75 -1.89 -19.68
CA LEU A 153 7.37 -2.24 -19.35
C LEU A 153 6.55 -0.98 -19.05
N LEU A 154 7.09 -0.04 -18.26
CA LEU A 154 6.45 1.24 -17.97
C LEU A 154 6.20 2.05 -19.25
N SER A 155 7.19 2.11 -20.14
CA SER A 155 7.04 2.70 -21.47
C SER A 155 5.92 2.04 -22.27
N ALA A 156 5.90 0.71 -22.33
CA ALA A 156 4.96 -0.02 -23.17
C ALA A 156 3.51 0.00 -22.64
N ARG A 157 3.31 0.00 -21.32
CA ARG A 157 1.98 -0.06 -20.69
C ARG A 157 1.42 1.31 -20.32
N TYR A 158 2.29 2.27 -20.03
CA TYR A 158 1.89 3.57 -19.48
C TYR A 158 2.47 4.76 -20.25
N GLY A 159 3.36 4.55 -21.23
CA GLY A 159 3.99 5.63 -21.98
C GLY A 159 4.99 6.47 -21.18
N VAL A 160 5.45 5.98 -20.02
CA VAL A 160 6.39 6.68 -19.14
C VAL A 160 7.82 6.25 -19.43
N GLN A 161 8.72 7.21 -19.66
CA GLN A 161 10.12 6.97 -20.05
C GLN A 161 11.13 7.28 -18.93
N ASP A 162 10.77 8.14 -18.00
CA ASP A 162 11.65 8.73 -16.99
C ASP A 162 10.83 9.19 -15.75
N MET A 163 11.56 9.60 -14.71
CA MET A 163 10.97 10.07 -13.45
C MET A 163 10.15 11.35 -13.62
N ASP A 164 10.63 12.31 -14.41
CA ASP A 164 9.89 13.56 -14.67
C ASP A 164 8.55 13.29 -15.38
N GLY A 165 8.55 12.40 -16.37
CA GLY A 165 7.35 11.97 -17.07
C GLY A 165 6.38 11.24 -16.13
N SER A 166 6.92 10.43 -15.22
CA SER A 166 6.15 9.77 -14.16
C SER A 166 5.49 10.79 -13.23
N ALA A 167 6.26 11.72 -12.67
CA ALA A 167 5.78 12.77 -11.77
C ALA A 167 4.70 13.64 -12.42
N LYS A 168 4.90 14.05 -13.68
CA LYS A 168 3.91 14.83 -14.44
C LYS A 168 2.60 14.09 -14.62
N ARG A 169 2.62 12.76 -14.80
CA ARG A 169 1.39 11.96 -14.93
C ARG A 169 0.65 11.84 -13.60
N ILE A 170 1.37 11.62 -12.49
CA ILE A 170 0.81 11.60 -11.14
C ILE A 170 0.16 12.96 -10.83
N TYR A 171 0.91 14.05 -11.02
CA TYR A 171 0.43 15.42 -10.84
C TYR A 171 -0.81 15.70 -11.70
N LYS A 172 -0.80 15.35 -12.99
CA LYS A 172 -1.95 15.59 -13.89
C LYS A 172 -3.20 14.81 -13.46
N ALA A 173 -3.03 13.57 -12.98
CA ALA A 173 -4.14 12.76 -12.48
C ALA A 173 -4.80 13.41 -11.26
N ALA A 174 -3.98 13.87 -10.30
CA ALA A 174 -4.41 14.60 -9.12
C ALA A 174 -5.04 15.96 -9.45
N MET A 175 -4.47 16.72 -10.40
CA MET A 175 -4.99 18.03 -10.81
C MET A 175 -6.44 18.03 -11.32
N GLY A 176 -6.92 16.88 -11.80
CA GLY A 176 -8.29 16.78 -12.29
C GLY A 176 -9.30 16.30 -11.24
N THR A 177 -8.91 16.01 -10.00
CA THR A 177 -9.85 15.58 -8.96
C THR A 177 -10.88 16.68 -8.66
N PRO A 178 -12.10 16.32 -8.22
CA PRO A 178 -13.07 17.32 -7.76
C PRO A 178 -12.50 18.18 -6.61
N LYS A 179 -12.87 19.45 -6.58
CA LYS A 179 -12.29 20.44 -5.65
C LYS A 179 -12.61 20.18 -4.18
N ASP A 180 -13.74 19.53 -3.90
CA ASP A 180 -14.20 19.24 -2.54
C ASP A 180 -13.84 17.83 -2.08
N HIS A 181 -13.05 17.10 -2.86
CA HIS A 181 -12.54 15.79 -2.46
C HIS A 181 -11.23 15.91 -1.68
N LEU A 182 -11.06 15.03 -0.68
CA LEU A 182 -9.73 14.75 -0.14
C LEU A 182 -8.99 13.84 -1.13
N VAL A 183 -7.76 14.22 -1.47
CA VAL A 183 -6.90 13.43 -2.35
C VAL A 183 -6.04 12.47 -1.53
N VAL A 184 -6.12 11.20 -1.89
CA VAL A 184 -5.23 10.14 -1.39
C VAL A 184 -4.32 9.70 -2.52
N LEU A 185 -3.01 9.86 -2.35
CA LEU A 185 -2.03 9.28 -3.27
C LEU A 185 -1.79 7.83 -2.85
N LEU A 186 -2.01 6.88 -3.75
CA LEU A 186 -1.75 5.46 -3.54
C LEU A 186 -0.53 5.04 -4.36
N ALA A 187 0.56 4.68 -3.69
CA ALA A 187 1.80 4.23 -4.32
C ALA A 187 2.20 2.85 -3.78
N HIS A 188 3.12 2.18 -4.48
CA HIS A 188 3.73 0.98 -3.90
C HIS A 188 4.85 1.35 -2.93
N ASN A 189 5.75 2.25 -3.31
CA ASN A 189 6.78 2.79 -2.43
C ASN A 189 6.50 4.26 -2.05
N GLY A 190 7.06 4.70 -0.92
CA GLY A 190 6.92 6.07 -0.44
C GLY A 190 7.83 7.05 -1.18
N PRO A 191 7.64 8.38 -1.01
CA PRO A 191 8.45 9.40 -1.69
C PRO A 191 9.84 9.51 -1.08
N THR A 192 10.81 9.95 -1.88
CA THR A 192 12.15 10.31 -1.37
C THR A 192 12.10 11.53 -0.45
N GLY A 193 13.12 11.68 0.41
CA GLY A 193 13.21 12.70 1.44
C GLY A 193 12.72 12.24 2.82
N LEU A 194 12.38 10.96 2.98
CA LEU A 194 11.83 10.36 4.19
C LEU A 194 12.61 9.11 4.64
N GLY A 195 13.87 8.98 4.25
CA GLY A 195 14.71 7.81 4.52
C GLY A 195 16.12 8.13 5.01
N SER A 196 16.31 9.20 5.79
CA SER A 196 17.63 9.58 6.33
C SER A 196 18.28 8.49 7.17
N GLU A 197 17.49 7.84 8.03
CA GLU A 197 17.92 6.78 8.94
C GLU A 197 17.37 5.43 8.47
N LEU A 198 18.03 4.34 8.85
CA LEU A 198 17.65 2.97 8.47
C LEU A 198 16.19 2.61 8.81
N ASN A 199 15.67 3.12 9.94
CA ASN A 199 14.32 2.83 10.42
C ASN A 199 13.29 3.90 10.03
N ASP A 200 13.68 4.90 9.25
CA ASP A 200 12.74 5.86 8.70
C ASP A 200 11.79 5.18 7.72
N ILE A 201 10.64 5.82 7.45
CA ILE A 201 9.55 5.23 6.69
C ILE A 201 9.97 4.80 5.26
N CYS A 202 10.96 5.49 4.68
CA CYS A 202 11.59 5.17 3.39
C CYS A 202 13.09 4.85 3.50
N GLY A 203 13.59 4.54 4.71
CA GLY A 203 15.00 4.27 4.96
C GLY A 203 15.46 2.88 4.51
N LYS A 204 16.60 2.80 3.81
CA LYS A 204 17.20 1.54 3.38
C LYS A 204 17.87 0.83 4.55
N ASP A 205 17.48 -0.41 4.82
CA ASP A 205 17.91 -1.19 6.01
C ASP A 205 18.65 -2.49 5.67
N TRP A 206 18.78 -2.85 4.39
CA TRP A 206 19.49 -4.04 3.92
C TRP A 206 20.89 -3.78 3.36
N LEU A 207 21.36 -2.53 3.35
CA LEU A 207 22.70 -2.17 2.88
C LEU A 207 23.44 -1.36 3.94
N PHE A 208 24.71 -1.68 4.15
CA PHE A 208 25.59 -0.91 5.03
C PHE A 208 25.65 0.56 4.58
N GLY A 209 25.47 1.49 5.53
CA GLY A 209 25.37 2.93 5.27
C GLY A 209 23.95 3.44 5.03
N GLY A 210 22.97 2.56 4.79
CA GLY A 210 21.56 2.92 4.66
C GLY A 210 21.25 3.88 3.51
N GLY A 211 20.47 4.92 3.80
CA GLY A 211 20.10 5.98 2.87
C GLY A 211 18.64 5.94 2.42
N ASP A 212 18.24 6.97 1.69
CA ASP A 212 16.86 7.13 1.24
C ASP A 212 16.54 6.17 0.09
N HIS A 213 15.46 5.41 0.23
CA HIS A 213 14.97 4.48 -0.78
C HIS A 213 13.61 4.87 -1.35
N GLY A 214 13.16 6.10 -1.11
CA GLY A 214 11.90 6.60 -1.62
C GLY A 214 11.94 6.92 -3.12
N ASP A 215 10.76 7.13 -3.68
CA ASP A 215 10.49 7.44 -5.07
C ASP A 215 10.61 8.95 -5.35
N PRO A 216 11.57 9.40 -6.19
CA PRO A 216 11.74 10.82 -6.50
C PRO A 216 10.58 11.42 -7.31
N ASP A 217 9.98 10.63 -8.19
CA ASP A 217 8.85 11.05 -9.01
C ASP A 217 7.59 11.32 -8.17
N LEU A 218 7.34 10.51 -7.14
CA LEU A 218 6.27 10.74 -6.18
C LEU A 218 6.52 12.01 -5.35
N ALA A 219 7.75 12.20 -4.85
CA ALA A 219 8.13 13.41 -4.11
C ALA A 219 7.95 14.67 -4.96
N GLN A 220 8.41 14.64 -6.22
CA GLN A 220 8.25 15.75 -7.17
C GLN A 220 6.77 16.04 -7.46
N ALA A 221 5.95 15.01 -7.68
CA ALA A 221 4.51 15.19 -7.90
C ALA A 221 3.83 15.84 -6.67
N ILE A 222 4.18 15.41 -5.46
CA ILE A 222 3.68 15.97 -4.21
C ILE A 222 4.10 17.44 -4.08
N SER A 223 5.36 17.79 -4.35
CA SER A 223 5.84 19.17 -4.32
C SER A 223 5.04 20.08 -5.27
N LEU A 224 4.82 19.64 -6.52
CA LEU A 224 4.03 20.38 -7.50
C LEU A 224 2.56 20.56 -7.07
N LEU A 225 1.98 19.58 -6.39
CA LEU A 225 0.64 19.70 -5.81
C LEU A 225 0.60 20.71 -4.67
N LYS A 226 1.60 20.71 -3.79
CA LYS A 226 1.71 21.66 -2.66
C LYS A 226 1.88 23.11 -3.12
N GLU A 227 2.61 23.35 -4.21
CA GLU A 227 2.72 24.67 -4.84
C GLU A 227 1.37 25.18 -5.39
N THR A 228 0.46 24.27 -5.70
CA THR A 228 -0.88 24.60 -6.19
C THR A 228 -1.85 24.74 -5.01
N SER A 229 -2.33 25.96 -4.74
CA SER A 229 -3.25 26.29 -3.63
C SER A 229 -4.63 25.61 -3.66
N LYS A 230 -4.83 24.61 -4.53
CA LYS A 230 -6.06 23.83 -4.70
C LYS A 230 -6.10 22.56 -3.85
N PHE A 231 -4.95 22.07 -3.37
CA PHE A 231 -4.89 20.82 -2.61
C PHE A 231 -4.68 21.12 -1.14
N LEU A 232 -5.63 20.68 -0.32
CA LEU A 232 -5.38 20.47 1.10
C LEU A 232 -4.43 19.28 1.25
N SER A 233 -3.62 19.29 2.31
CA SER A 233 -2.52 18.35 2.57
C SER A 233 -2.91 16.90 2.26
N PRO A 234 -2.25 16.24 1.28
CA PRO A 234 -2.66 14.92 0.85
C PRO A 234 -2.39 13.86 1.91
N LEU A 235 -3.18 12.79 1.89
CA LEU A 235 -2.80 11.52 2.52
C LEU A 235 -2.03 10.69 1.49
N VAL A 236 -0.80 10.29 1.79
CA VAL A 236 0.03 9.46 0.92
C VAL A 236 0.11 8.07 1.54
N VAL A 237 -0.52 7.08 0.90
CA VAL A 237 -0.55 5.69 1.35
C VAL A 237 0.34 4.85 0.43
N PHE A 238 1.25 4.09 1.03
CA PHE A 238 2.16 3.22 0.30
C PHE A 238 2.54 1.97 1.11
N GLY A 239 3.36 1.11 0.53
CA GLY A 239 3.87 -0.13 1.11
C GLY A 239 5.38 -0.28 0.90
N HIS A 240 5.84 -1.43 0.40
CA HIS A 240 7.21 -1.78 0.02
C HIS A 240 8.21 -1.86 1.18
N MET A 241 8.33 -0.80 1.97
CA MET A 241 9.30 -0.71 3.06
C MET A 241 8.74 -1.41 4.28
N HIS A 242 8.98 -2.71 4.42
CA HIS A 242 8.36 -3.54 5.45
C HIS A 242 8.58 -3.02 6.88
N LYS A 243 7.59 -3.25 7.75
CA LYS A 243 7.61 -2.82 9.15
C LYS A 243 8.76 -3.42 9.96
N GLU A 244 9.00 -4.72 9.82
CA GLU A 244 10.15 -5.36 10.44
C GLU A 244 11.39 -5.10 9.58
N LEU A 245 12.44 -4.59 10.21
CA LEU A 245 13.68 -4.26 9.51
C LEU A 245 14.44 -5.53 9.13
N ALA A 246 15.20 -5.44 8.04
CA ALA A 246 16.08 -6.49 7.58
C ALA A 246 16.96 -7.02 8.72
N HIS A 247 17.17 -8.34 8.71
CA HIS A 247 17.95 -9.06 9.73
C HIS A 247 17.41 -8.95 11.16
N GLY A 248 16.15 -8.53 11.35
CA GLY A 248 15.52 -8.42 12.67
C GLY A 248 16.00 -7.22 13.48
N ASN A 249 16.52 -6.18 12.81
CA ASN A 249 17.14 -5.01 13.44
C ASN A 249 16.14 -3.98 14.02
N GLY A 250 14.94 -4.41 14.37
CA GLY A 250 13.90 -3.57 14.98
C GLY A 250 12.74 -3.25 14.05
N LEU A 251 12.08 -2.12 14.32
CA LEU A 251 10.84 -1.72 13.65
C LEU A 251 11.01 -0.37 12.93
N ARG A 252 10.40 -0.30 11.75
CA ARG A 252 10.29 0.91 10.94
C ARG A 252 9.22 1.86 11.46
N LYS A 253 9.45 3.16 11.31
CA LYS A 253 8.42 4.20 11.46
C LYS A 253 7.38 4.02 10.35
N MET A 254 6.13 3.72 10.69
CA MET A 254 5.07 3.46 9.69
C MET A 254 4.24 4.71 9.34
N ILE A 255 4.48 5.82 10.02
CA ILE A 255 3.81 7.09 9.76
C ILE A 255 4.76 8.26 9.94
N VAL A 256 4.64 9.26 9.06
CA VAL A 256 5.25 10.58 9.19
C VAL A 256 4.19 11.63 8.94
N VAL A 257 4.15 12.68 9.77
CA VAL A 257 3.30 13.86 9.57
C VAL A 257 4.22 15.06 9.35
N ASP A 258 4.11 15.65 8.17
CA ASP A 258 4.92 16.80 7.74
C ASP A 258 4.41 18.10 8.37
N ALA A 259 5.21 19.17 8.32
CA ALA A 259 4.87 20.48 8.88
C ALA A 259 3.62 21.10 8.22
N ASP A 260 3.35 20.76 6.96
CA ASP A 260 2.15 21.18 6.25
C ASP A 260 0.93 20.25 6.50
N ASN A 261 1.04 19.30 7.43
CA ASN A 261 0.05 18.27 7.74
C ASN A 261 -0.16 17.21 6.66
N THR A 262 0.74 17.09 5.68
CA THR A 262 0.77 15.90 4.79
C THR A 262 1.07 14.68 5.64
N ILE A 263 0.27 13.62 5.49
CA ILE A 263 0.46 12.37 6.21
C ILE A 263 1.01 11.33 5.24
N TYR A 264 2.16 10.78 5.56
CA TYR A 264 2.75 9.64 4.88
C TYR A 264 2.48 8.39 5.70
N LEU A 265 1.79 7.42 5.11
CA LEU A 265 1.36 6.19 5.74
C LEU A 265 1.91 5.00 4.97
N ASN A 266 2.71 4.20 5.65
CA ASN A 266 3.17 2.92 5.15
C ASN A 266 2.29 1.78 5.72
N GLY A 267 1.70 0.97 4.84
CA GLY A 267 0.83 -0.15 5.17
C GLY A 267 1.52 -1.52 5.15
N ALA A 268 2.81 -1.60 4.84
CA ALA A 268 3.54 -2.86 4.63
C ALA A 268 3.88 -3.59 5.93
N ILE A 269 2.95 -4.40 6.44
CA ILE A 269 3.14 -5.26 7.61
C ILE A 269 3.19 -6.72 7.14
N VAL A 270 4.38 -7.31 7.14
CA VAL A 270 4.63 -8.66 6.63
C VAL A 270 5.27 -9.53 7.74
N PRO A 271 4.78 -10.76 8.00
CA PRO A 271 3.59 -11.37 7.41
C PRO A 271 2.32 -10.69 7.90
N ARG A 272 1.34 -10.56 6.99
CA ARG A 272 0.07 -9.89 7.29
C ARG A 272 -0.98 -10.82 7.90
N VAL A 273 -0.81 -12.13 7.70
CA VAL A 273 -1.63 -13.18 8.28
C VAL A 273 -0.77 -14.00 9.25
N LYS A 274 -1.33 -14.30 10.43
CA LYS A 274 -0.72 -15.21 11.41
C LYS A 274 -1.69 -16.31 11.76
N SER A 275 -1.24 -17.55 11.75
CA SER A 275 -2.04 -18.70 12.20
C SER A 275 -2.20 -18.70 13.71
N LEU A 276 -3.41 -18.93 14.19
CA LEU A 276 -3.71 -19.17 15.60
C LEU A 276 -3.71 -20.66 15.86
N ILE A 277 -2.89 -21.12 16.81
CA ILE A 277 -2.74 -22.53 17.17
C ILE A 277 -3.56 -22.81 18.43
N ASP A 278 -4.18 -23.99 18.49
CA ASP A 278 -4.85 -24.49 19.69
C ASP A 278 -3.82 -24.77 20.81
N GLU A 279 -3.78 -23.93 21.84
CA GLU A 279 -2.89 -24.12 22.99
C GLU A 279 -3.40 -25.18 23.98
N GLN A 280 -4.70 -25.52 23.94
CA GLN A 280 -5.34 -26.44 24.88
C GLN A 280 -5.78 -27.77 24.23
N GLY A 281 -5.54 -27.95 22.93
CA GLY A 281 -5.96 -29.11 22.15
C GLY A 281 -4.82 -29.88 21.47
N THR A 282 -5.09 -30.40 20.27
CA THR A 282 -4.10 -31.17 19.50
C THR A 282 -2.95 -30.26 19.05
N PRO A 283 -1.68 -30.65 19.29
CA PRO A 283 -0.51 -29.87 18.86
C PRO A 283 -0.61 -29.53 17.36
N ASN A 284 -0.34 -28.26 17.02
CA ASN A 284 -0.33 -27.72 15.65
C ASN A 284 -1.69 -27.66 14.93
N LYS A 285 -2.82 -27.80 15.63
CA LYS A 285 -4.12 -27.54 15.01
C LYS A 285 -4.32 -26.02 14.85
N ILE A 286 -4.47 -25.57 13.61
CA ILE A 286 -4.86 -24.19 13.30
C ILE A 286 -6.34 -24.03 13.64
N VAL A 287 -6.65 -23.09 14.52
CA VAL A 287 -8.02 -22.80 14.99
C VAL A 287 -8.58 -21.49 14.44
N GLY A 288 -7.75 -20.72 13.74
CA GLY A 288 -8.14 -19.52 13.03
C GLY A 288 -6.93 -18.73 12.57
N THR A 289 -7.17 -17.51 12.11
CA THR A 289 -6.14 -16.59 11.64
C THR A 289 -6.26 -15.23 12.33
N LEU A 290 -5.15 -14.52 12.38
CA LEU A 290 -5.06 -13.13 12.78
C LEU A 290 -4.60 -12.32 11.56
N ARG A 291 -5.37 -11.30 11.20
CA ARG A 291 -5.21 -10.53 9.96
C ARG A 291 -5.02 -9.07 10.28
N VAL A 292 -3.95 -8.46 9.81
CA VAL A 292 -3.69 -7.02 10.05
C VAL A 292 -4.35 -6.16 8.97
N PHE A 293 -4.80 -4.98 9.33
CA PHE A 293 -5.21 -3.92 8.42
C PHE A 293 -4.73 -2.61 9.02
N THR A 294 -4.34 -1.65 8.19
CA THR A 294 -4.17 -0.27 8.68
C THR A 294 -5.46 0.49 8.41
N THR A 295 -6.14 0.94 9.45
CA THR A 295 -7.39 1.68 9.35
C THR A 295 -7.13 3.18 9.39
N VAL A 296 -7.78 3.93 8.51
CA VAL A 296 -7.76 5.39 8.47
C VAL A 296 -9.19 5.89 8.64
N GLU A 297 -9.43 6.70 9.66
CA GLU A 297 -10.70 7.38 9.88
C GLU A 297 -10.54 8.85 9.46
N ILE A 298 -11.44 9.29 8.59
CA ILE A 298 -11.50 10.65 8.05
C ILE A 298 -12.77 11.30 8.57
N LEU A 299 -12.62 12.48 9.18
CA LEU A 299 -13.71 13.28 9.73
C LEU A 299 -13.58 14.71 9.23
N ASP A 300 -14.67 15.26 8.68
CA ASP A 300 -14.73 16.59 8.08
C ASP A 300 -13.65 16.81 7.00
N GLY A 301 -13.46 15.81 6.13
CA GLY A 301 -12.50 15.86 5.03
C GLY A 301 -11.03 15.85 5.45
N ARG A 302 -10.73 15.50 6.70
CA ARG A 302 -9.36 15.40 7.23
C ARG A 302 -9.16 14.08 7.96
N VAL A 303 -7.94 13.57 7.92
CA VAL A 303 -7.57 12.38 8.71
C VAL A 303 -7.72 12.71 10.19
N ASP A 304 -8.46 11.87 10.89
CA ASP A 304 -8.74 11.99 12.33
C ASP A 304 -8.00 10.91 13.13
N LYS A 305 -7.96 9.67 12.64
CA LYS A 305 -7.28 8.54 13.30
C LYS A 305 -6.61 7.64 12.28
N ILE A 306 -5.43 7.14 12.62
CA ILE A 306 -4.81 6.01 11.92
C ILE A 306 -4.42 4.96 12.96
N ALA A 307 -4.78 3.70 12.71
CA ALA A 307 -4.42 2.60 13.59
C ALA A 307 -4.02 1.34 12.82
N GLU A 308 -3.05 0.62 13.36
CA GLU A 308 -2.81 -0.78 13.02
C GLU A 308 -3.82 -1.64 13.76
N THR A 309 -4.59 -2.43 13.02
CA THR A 309 -5.76 -3.15 13.51
C THR A 309 -5.64 -4.64 13.18
N TRP A 310 -5.57 -5.49 14.20
CA TRP A 310 -5.53 -6.95 14.04
C TRP A 310 -6.89 -7.56 14.33
N VAL A 311 -7.41 -8.31 13.37
CA VAL A 311 -8.71 -9.01 13.44
C VAL A 311 -8.48 -10.50 13.49
N THR A 312 -9.07 -11.16 14.48
CA THR A 312 -9.14 -12.61 14.56
C THR A 312 -10.29 -13.11 13.70
N VAL A 313 -10.05 -14.17 12.91
CA VAL A 313 -11.07 -14.91 12.16
C VAL A 313 -11.03 -16.38 12.57
N LYS A 314 -12.13 -16.89 13.12
CA LYS A 314 -12.27 -18.29 13.58
C LYS A 314 -13.60 -18.85 13.07
N GLY A 315 -13.55 -19.63 11.99
CA GLY A 315 -14.77 -20.07 11.29
C GLY A 315 -15.57 -18.85 10.83
N ASP A 316 -16.79 -18.69 11.33
CA ASP A 316 -17.67 -17.55 11.02
C ASP A 316 -17.60 -16.41 12.06
N THR A 317 -16.79 -16.56 13.10
CA THR A 317 -16.61 -15.53 14.12
C THR A 317 -15.44 -14.62 13.80
N THR A 318 -15.65 -13.32 13.93
CA THR A 318 -14.61 -12.30 13.82
C THR A 318 -14.57 -11.43 15.07
N ALA A 319 -13.37 -11.01 15.46
CA ALA A 319 -13.19 -10.15 16.63
C ALA A 319 -11.98 -9.23 16.46
N LEU A 320 -12.10 -8.00 16.98
CA LEU A 320 -10.96 -7.10 17.09
C LEU A 320 -10.03 -7.62 18.20
N GLN A 321 -8.82 -8.03 17.83
CA GLN A 321 -7.84 -8.58 18.78
C GLN A 321 -6.95 -7.48 19.37
N LYS A 322 -6.47 -6.58 18.51
CA LYS A 322 -5.54 -5.51 18.91
C LYS A 322 -5.77 -4.30 18.01
N GLU A 323 -5.70 -3.13 18.61
CA GLU A 323 -5.63 -1.86 17.90
C GLU A 323 -4.47 -1.05 18.46
N HIS A 324 -3.59 -0.57 17.59
CA HIS A 324 -2.49 0.32 17.93
C HIS A 324 -2.64 1.63 17.17
N ILE A 325 -3.01 2.68 17.89
CA ILE A 325 -3.22 4.02 17.33
C ILE A 325 -1.85 4.63 17.00
N MET A 326 -1.60 4.87 15.72
CA MET A 326 -0.38 5.51 15.22
C MET A 326 -0.55 7.01 15.06
N HIS A 327 -1.79 7.47 14.84
CA HIS A 327 -2.13 8.88 14.74
C HIS A 327 -3.52 9.13 15.31
N LYS A 328 -3.67 10.24 16.03
CA LYS A 328 -4.96 10.80 16.40
C LYS A 328 -4.86 12.33 16.35
N ARG A 329 -5.75 12.95 15.58
CA ARG A 329 -5.88 14.41 15.53
C ARG A 329 -6.30 14.91 16.91
N ARG A 330 -5.56 15.90 17.43
CA ARG A 330 -5.92 16.54 18.70
C ARG A 330 -7.23 17.31 18.53
N ALA A 331 -8.12 17.20 19.51
CA ALA A 331 -9.31 18.03 19.53
C ALA A 331 -8.90 19.51 19.58
N PRO A 332 -9.59 20.40 18.84
CA PRO A 332 -9.32 21.82 18.92
C PRO A 332 -9.54 22.29 20.38
N GLY A 333 -8.45 22.68 21.07
CA GLY A 333 -8.50 23.17 22.46
C GLY A 333 -7.51 22.56 23.45
N SER A 334 -6.72 21.53 23.10
CA SER A 334 -5.71 21.01 24.05
C SER A 334 -4.41 21.82 23.99
N VAL A 335 -4.27 22.81 24.88
CA VAL A 335 -2.98 23.48 25.15
C VAL A 335 -2.15 22.58 26.05
N THR A 336 -1.00 22.11 25.57
CA THR A 336 0.01 21.47 26.42
C THR A 336 1.13 22.47 26.68
N GLY A 337 1.28 22.88 27.95
CA GLY A 337 2.39 23.72 28.40
C GLY A 337 3.74 23.03 28.21
N GLN A 338 4.73 23.79 27.75
CA GLN A 338 6.12 23.39 27.74
C GLN A 338 6.62 23.30 29.20
N LEU A 339 7.09 22.12 29.59
CA LEU A 339 8.05 21.98 30.69
C LEU A 339 9.43 21.92 30.03
N GLU A 340 10.16 23.02 30.11
CA GLU A 340 11.60 23.06 29.89
C GLU A 340 12.27 22.19 30.97
N VAL A 341 13.12 21.26 30.57
CA VAL A 341 14.09 20.62 31.45
C VAL A 341 15.45 20.81 30.79
N GLY A 342 16.32 21.49 31.53
CA GLY A 342 17.62 21.99 31.09
C GLY A 342 18.63 20.89 30.77
N GLU A 343 19.58 21.30 29.93
CA GLU A 343 20.81 20.62 29.61
C GLU A 343 21.69 20.49 30.86
N ASP A 344 22.23 19.29 31.10
CA ASP A 344 23.45 19.12 31.89
C ASP A 344 24.37 18.16 31.11
N THR A 345 25.50 18.73 30.69
CA THR A 345 26.66 18.13 30.04
C THR A 345 27.45 17.27 31.01
N LEU A 346 27.83 16.05 30.61
CA LEU A 346 28.96 15.33 31.19
C LEU A 346 29.81 14.73 30.07
N GLU A 347 30.99 15.33 29.91
CA GLU A 347 32.13 14.83 29.14
C GLU A 347 32.74 13.64 29.90
N GLU A 348 32.99 12.52 29.21
CA GLU A 348 33.97 11.52 29.66
C GLU A 348 35.01 11.30 28.55
N GLU A 349 36.24 11.67 28.88
CA GLU A 349 37.46 11.45 28.11
C GLU A 349 37.81 9.94 28.03
N MET A 350 38.27 9.49 26.86
CA MET A 350 39.01 8.23 26.71
C MET A 350 40.38 8.50 26.07
N PRO A 351 41.47 7.84 26.54
CA PRO A 351 42.83 8.27 26.25
C PRO A 351 43.38 7.72 24.92
N GLU A 352 44.22 8.54 24.29
CA GLU A 352 45.05 8.22 23.13
C GLU A 352 46.12 7.15 23.42
N LYS A 353 46.38 6.28 22.44
CA LYS A 353 47.72 5.67 22.25
C LYS A 353 48.05 5.37 20.78
N GLU A 354 48.85 6.28 20.24
CA GLU A 354 49.95 6.19 19.25
C GLU A 354 50.04 5.13 18.12
N ARG A 355 50.05 5.69 16.89
CA ARG A 355 51.03 5.60 15.77
C ARG A 355 51.40 4.26 15.11
N GLY A 356 51.21 4.23 13.78
CA GLY A 356 52.34 4.07 12.85
C GLY A 356 52.21 3.15 11.62
N GLY A 357 51.56 3.63 10.53
CA GLY A 357 51.84 3.41 9.08
C GLY A 357 51.99 2.00 8.44
N PRO A 358 52.17 1.89 7.10
CA PRO A 358 51.88 2.82 6.00
C PRO A 358 50.75 2.32 5.07
N ALA A 359 50.38 3.17 4.11
CA ALA A 359 49.44 2.89 3.03
C ALA A 359 49.97 1.86 2.04
N GLU A 360 49.13 0.88 1.68
CA GLU A 360 49.25 0.14 0.42
C GLU A 360 48.00 0.36 -0.42
N GLU A 361 48.27 0.81 -1.63
CA GLU A 361 47.42 1.02 -2.78
C GLU A 361 47.02 -0.35 -3.34
N LEU A 362 45.73 -0.69 -3.38
CA LEU A 362 45.26 -1.88 -4.08
C LEU A 362 44.04 -1.56 -4.96
N GLU A 363 44.32 -1.77 -6.23
CA GLU A 363 43.57 -1.74 -7.48
C GLU A 363 42.05 -1.94 -7.44
N GLU A 364 41.41 -1.14 -8.29
CA GLU A 364 40.10 -1.32 -8.91
C GLU A 364 39.84 -2.78 -9.32
N VAL A 365 38.89 -3.43 -8.64
CA VAL A 365 38.26 -4.66 -9.14
C VAL A 365 36.80 -4.35 -9.43
N THR A 366 36.50 -4.13 -10.71
CA THR A 366 35.15 -4.25 -11.28
C THR A 366 34.58 -5.63 -10.99
N VAL A 367 33.66 -5.73 -10.04
CA VAL A 367 32.86 -6.93 -9.82
C VAL A 367 31.60 -6.85 -10.68
N ARG A 368 31.49 -7.80 -11.61
CA ARG A 368 30.29 -8.07 -12.40
C ARG A 368 29.19 -8.57 -11.47
N GLU A 369 27.99 -8.01 -11.58
CA GLU A 369 26.79 -8.54 -10.92
C GLU A 369 26.54 -9.98 -11.39
N GLU A 370 26.80 -10.94 -10.51
CA GLU A 370 26.34 -12.32 -10.67
C GLU A 370 24.93 -12.46 -10.08
N ASN A 371 24.04 -13.09 -10.85
CA ASN A 371 22.68 -13.46 -10.46
C ASN A 371 22.69 -14.30 -9.16
N PRO A 372 21.81 -14.04 -8.18
CA PRO A 372 21.71 -14.89 -7.01
C PRO A 372 21.17 -16.28 -7.41
N SER A 373 21.95 -17.28 -7.01
CA SER A 373 21.75 -18.71 -7.23
C SER A 373 20.49 -19.24 -6.56
N GLN A 374 19.96 -20.30 -7.17
CA GLN A 374 18.92 -21.18 -6.63
C GLN A 374 19.39 -21.84 -5.32
N ASP A 375 19.06 -21.25 -4.17
CA ASP A 375 19.24 -21.95 -2.89
C ASP A 375 18.14 -21.59 -1.87
N SER A 376 16.89 -21.57 -2.33
CA SER A 376 15.70 -21.42 -1.49
C SER A 376 14.68 -22.56 -1.68
N LYS A 377 15.12 -23.73 -2.18
CA LYS A 377 14.24 -24.88 -2.42
C LYS A 377 14.16 -25.90 -1.28
N ASP A 378 15.06 -25.86 -0.29
CA ASP A 378 15.09 -26.88 0.77
C ASP A 378 14.72 -26.33 2.15
N ARG A 379 13.53 -25.73 2.27
CA ARG A 379 12.91 -25.49 3.59
C ARG A 379 11.39 -25.58 3.66
N ILE A 380 10.75 -26.29 2.73
CA ILE A 380 9.28 -26.56 2.75
C ILE A 380 8.96 -28.07 2.64
N HIS A 381 9.91 -28.95 2.99
CA HIS A 381 9.68 -30.40 2.98
C HIS A 381 10.14 -31.12 4.25
N LEU A 382 9.67 -30.65 5.41
CA LEU A 382 9.68 -31.41 6.66
C LEU A 382 8.41 -31.15 7.46
N SER A 383 7.26 -31.63 6.96
CA SER A 383 6.07 -31.91 7.78
C SER A 383 5.08 -32.81 7.02
N SER A 384 5.49 -34.04 6.71
CA SER A 384 4.54 -35.11 6.33
C SER A 384 5.19 -36.48 6.39
N ARG A 385 5.51 -36.97 7.61
CA ARG A 385 5.68 -38.41 7.86
C ARG A 385 5.71 -38.73 9.35
N ALA A 386 4.55 -39.05 9.91
CA ALA A 386 4.42 -39.98 11.03
C ALA A 386 2.97 -40.43 11.17
N GLN A 387 2.80 -41.74 11.45
CA GLN A 387 1.56 -42.51 11.70
C GLN A 387 0.88 -43.03 10.41
N GLY A 388 0.62 -44.33 10.23
CA GLY A 388 0.40 -45.38 11.22
C GLY A 388 0.96 -46.76 10.84
N CYS A 389 1.11 -47.55 11.91
CA CYS A 389 1.62 -48.89 12.00
C CYS A 389 0.52 -49.94 11.73
N ALA A 390 0.93 -51.01 11.03
CA ALA A 390 0.52 -52.42 11.10
C ALA A 390 -0.93 -52.82 11.41
N THR A 391 -1.50 -53.59 10.47
CA THR A 391 -2.15 -54.88 10.77
C THR A 391 -1.80 -55.92 9.69
N LYS A 392 -1.27 -57.06 10.12
CA LYS A 392 -1.03 -58.29 9.34
C LYS A 392 -2.20 -59.26 9.49
N SER A 393 -2.55 -59.95 8.40
CA SER A 393 -3.05 -61.34 8.26
C SER A 393 -3.99 -61.39 7.03
N THR A 394 -4.05 -62.34 6.11
CA THR A 394 -3.38 -63.60 5.73
C THR A 394 -3.87 -63.93 4.29
N PRO A 395 -3.25 -64.85 3.53
CA PRO A 395 -3.55 -65.05 2.10
C PRO A 395 -4.60 -66.15 1.84
N GLY A 396 -5.28 -66.09 0.70
CA GLY A 396 -6.16 -67.16 0.23
C GLY A 396 -6.68 -66.97 -1.19
N LEU A 397 -6.14 -67.82 -2.08
CA LEU A 397 -6.60 -68.24 -3.43
C LEU A 397 -6.40 -67.29 -4.62
#